data_AF-A0A1A8QDS9-F1
#
_entry.id   AF-A0A1A8QDS9-F1
#
_cell.length_a   1.000
_cell.length_b   1.000
_cell.length_c   1.000
_cell.angle_alpha   90.00
_cell.angle_beta   90.00
_cell.angle_gamma   90.00
#
_symmetry.space_group_name_H-M   'P 1'
#
loop_
_entity.id
_entity.type
_entity.pdbx_description
1 polymer ?
#
loop_
_entity_poly.entity_id
_entity_poly.type
_entity_poly.pdbx_seq_one_letter_code
_entity_poly.pdbx_strand_id
1 'polypeptide(L)'
;IPKALAPSGMLQSAPRDFSVYGLRDENQEGGKLLGTYTYEENGEDLQTFIISEENDESFQIIEVQVLSNWGHQEYTCMYRFRVHGTPRDVWT
;
A
#
# COMPACT_ATOMS: atom_id res chain seq x y z
N ILE A 1 5.91 3.32 12.18
CA ILE A 1 6.30 3.73 13.55
C ILE A 1 6.04 5.21 13.70
N PRO A 2 5.70 5.69 14.91
CA PRO A 2 5.68 7.12 15.17
C PRO A 2 7.00 7.79 14.82
N LYS A 3 6.93 8.98 14.24
CA LYS A 3 8.11 9.82 13.95
C LYS A 3 8.97 10.04 15.20
N ALA A 4 8.33 10.17 16.37
CA ALA A 4 9.00 10.31 17.67
C ALA A 4 9.85 9.10 18.08
N LEU A 5 9.63 7.92 17.47
CA LEU A 5 10.42 6.71 17.72
C LEU A 5 11.50 6.48 16.65
N ALA A 6 11.54 7.29 15.58
CA ALA A 6 12.59 7.20 14.58
C ALA A 6 13.92 7.75 15.16
N PRO A 7 15.06 7.04 15.04
CA PRO A 7 16.33 7.51 15.57
C PRO A 7 16.78 8.88 15.04
N SER A 8 16.43 9.19 13.79
CA SER A 8 16.71 10.48 13.14
C SER A 8 15.65 11.54 13.41
N GLY A 9 14.53 11.19 14.08
CA GLY A 9 13.35 12.03 14.20
C GLY A 9 12.63 12.30 12.86
N MET A 10 12.99 11.57 11.80
CA MET A 10 12.45 11.72 10.45
C MET A 10 12.06 10.36 9.88
N LEU A 11 11.04 10.34 9.02
CA LEU A 11 10.54 9.13 8.37
C LEU A 11 10.97 9.08 6.89
N GLN A 12 12.20 9.50 6.58
CA GLN A 12 12.70 9.59 5.20
C GLN A 12 12.66 8.26 4.43
N SER A 13 12.77 7.12 5.13
CA SER A 13 12.71 5.80 4.50
C SER A 13 11.29 5.24 4.42
N ALA A 14 10.26 5.94 4.92
CA ALA A 14 8.88 5.50 4.77
C ALA A 14 8.47 5.57 3.30
N PRO A 15 7.57 4.67 2.84
CA PRO A 15 6.95 4.80 1.52
C PRO A 15 6.28 6.17 1.40
N ARG A 16 6.38 6.77 0.23
CA ARG A 16 5.66 8.00 -0.11
C ARG A 16 4.56 7.66 -1.09
N ASP A 17 4.85 7.61 -2.38
CA ASP A 17 3.87 7.27 -3.40
C ASP A 17 3.88 5.77 -3.63
N PHE A 18 2.70 5.16 -3.66
CA PHE A 18 2.54 3.73 -3.90
C PHE A 18 1.24 3.41 -4.64
N SER A 19 1.27 2.35 -5.43
CA SER A 19 0.10 1.81 -6.12
C SER A 19 -0.26 0.44 -5.57
N VAL A 20 -1.55 0.11 -5.59
CA VAL A 20 -2.07 -1.18 -5.16
C VAL A 20 -2.80 -1.84 -6.32
N TYR A 21 -2.51 -3.12 -6.57
CA TYR A 21 -3.10 -3.89 -7.66
C TYR A 21 -3.71 -5.20 -7.16
N GLY A 22 -4.79 -5.60 -7.81
CA GLY A 22 -5.35 -6.95 -7.70
C GLY A 22 -4.83 -7.86 -8.81
N LEU A 23 -4.33 -9.04 -8.43
CA LEU A 23 -3.84 -10.07 -9.37
C LEU A 23 -4.77 -11.28 -9.37
N ARG A 24 -4.98 -11.88 -10.55
CA ARG A 24 -5.74 -13.13 -10.71
C ARG A 24 -4.90 -14.36 -10.34
N ASP A 25 -3.61 -14.30 -10.65
CA ASP A 25 -2.62 -15.31 -10.31
C ASP A 25 -1.22 -14.67 -10.15
N GLU A 26 -0.27 -15.45 -9.65
CA GLU A 26 1.10 -15.00 -9.33
C GLU A 26 1.98 -14.69 -10.54
N ASN A 27 1.58 -15.12 -11.75
CA ASN A 27 2.34 -14.92 -12.99
C ASN A 27 1.78 -13.78 -13.85
N GLN A 28 0.70 -13.12 -13.42
CA GLN A 28 0.09 -12.03 -14.16
C GLN A 28 1.02 -10.80 -14.16
N GLU A 29 1.62 -10.51 -15.31
CA GLU A 29 2.29 -9.23 -15.53
C GLU A 29 1.26 -8.11 -15.69
N GLY A 30 1.17 -7.23 -14.69
CA GLY A 30 0.24 -6.09 -14.69
C GLY A 30 -1.14 -6.46 -14.14
N GLY A 31 -1.39 -6.07 -12.89
CA GLY A 31 -2.68 -6.25 -12.21
C GLY A 31 -3.73 -5.19 -12.53
N LYS A 32 -4.95 -5.40 -12.04
CA LYS A 32 -5.99 -4.36 -12.03
C LYS A 32 -5.60 -3.31 -10.99
N LEU A 33 -5.42 -2.06 -11.41
CA LEU A 33 -5.17 -0.95 -10.48
C LEU A 33 -6.38 -0.77 -9.56
N LEU A 34 -6.13 -0.78 -8.25
CA LEU A 34 -7.14 -0.50 -7.22
C LEU A 34 -6.98 0.92 -6.67
N GLY A 35 -5.81 1.52 -6.85
CA GLY A 35 -5.58 2.94 -6.60
C GLY A 35 -4.10 3.28 -6.41
N THR A 36 -3.84 4.58 -6.46
CA THR A 36 -2.53 5.18 -6.23
C THR A 36 -2.65 6.19 -5.10
N TYR A 37 -1.75 6.11 -4.13
CA TYR A 37 -1.85 6.83 -2.87
C TYR A 37 -0.51 7.43 -2.47
N THR A 38 -0.56 8.39 -1.54
CA THR A 38 0.61 8.96 -0.87
C THR A 38 0.47 8.73 0.63
N TYR A 39 1.45 8.06 1.24
CA TYR A 39 1.57 7.96 2.70
C TYR A 39 2.24 9.22 3.24
N GLU A 40 1.53 9.97 4.08
CA GLU A 40 1.97 11.26 4.61
C GLU A 40 2.90 11.07 5.81
N GLU A 41 4.21 11.40 5.70
CA GLU A 41 5.16 11.20 6.81
C GLU A 41 4.88 12.05 8.06
N ASN A 42 4.09 13.12 7.92
CA ASN A 42 3.66 13.98 9.02
C ASN A 42 2.19 13.76 9.40
N GLY A 43 1.53 12.77 8.80
CA GLY A 43 0.18 12.34 9.17
C GLY A 43 0.16 11.35 10.33
N GLU A 44 -0.99 10.72 10.54
CA GLU A 44 -1.15 9.65 11.53
C GLU A 44 -0.26 8.43 11.20
N ASP A 45 0.15 7.69 12.23
CA ASP A 45 1.02 6.52 12.07
C ASP A 45 0.34 5.36 11.33
N LEU A 46 -0.99 5.28 11.44
CA LEU A 46 -1.83 4.31 10.73
C LEU A 46 -2.72 5.07 9.76
N GLN A 47 -2.39 4.99 8.47
CA GLN A 47 -3.17 5.61 7.41
C GLN A 47 -3.95 4.54 6.66
N THR A 48 -5.23 4.82 6.41
CA THR A 48 -6.13 3.95 5.67
C THR A 48 -6.54 4.64 4.39
N PHE A 49 -6.46 3.90 3.28
CA PHE A 49 -6.77 4.40 1.95
C PHE A 49 -7.95 3.62 1.40
N ILE A 50 -8.96 4.33 0.91
CA ILE A 50 -10.12 3.74 0.25
C ILE A 50 -9.79 3.55 -1.22
N ILE A 51 -10.22 2.42 -1.80
CA ILE A 51 -10.10 2.13 -3.23
C ILE A 51 -10.58 3.34 -4.05
N SER A 52 -9.71 3.82 -4.95
CA SER A 52 -9.99 4.99 -5.79
C SER A 52 -10.45 4.63 -7.20
N GLU A 53 -10.08 3.44 -7.69
CA GLU A 53 -10.47 2.96 -9.02
C GLU A 53 -11.74 2.11 -8.97
N GLU A 54 -12.54 2.14 -10.04
CA GLU A 54 -13.71 1.27 -10.14
C GLU A 54 -13.29 -0.21 -10.12
N ASN A 55 -13.92 -0.98 -9.23
CA ASN A 55 -13.64 -2.40 -9.10
C ASN A 55 -14.90 -3.22 -8.79
N ASP A 56 -15.17 -4.20 -9.64
CA ASP A 56 -16.22 -5.21 -9.57
C ASP A 56 -15.65 -6.64 -9.40
N GLU A 57 -14.33 -6.78 -9.26
CA GLU A 57 -13.63 -8.06 -9.14
C GLU A 57 -13.19 -8.34 -7.69
N SER A 58 -13.06 -9.61 -7.34
CA SER A 58 -12.51 -10.07 -6.06
C SER A 58 -11.11 -10.64 -6.27
N PHE A 59 -10.17 -10.28 -5.40
CA PHE A 59 -8.77 -10.70 -5.51
C PHE A 59 -8.32 -11.46 -4.26
N GLN A 60 -7.53 -12.50 -4.45
CA GLN A 60 -6.81 -13.19 -3.36
C GLN A 60 -5.34 -12.81 -3.30
N ILE A 61 -4.80 -12.23 -4.38
CA ILE A 61 -3.42 -11.78 -4.48
C ILE A 61 -3.45 -10.26 -4.67
N ILE A 62 -2.71 -9.56 -3.80
CA ILE A 62 -2.56 -8.11 -3.83
C ILE A 62 -1.10 -7.79 -4.02
N GLU A 63 -0.81 -6.95 -5.01
CA GLU A 63 0.51 -6.38 -5.22
C GLU A 63 0.55 -4.94 -4.72
N VAL A 64 1.63 -4.60 -4.02
CA VAL A 64 1.91 -3.22 -3.60
C VAL A 64 3.20 -2.78 -4.28
N GLN A 65 3.09 -1.76 -5.13
CA GLN A 65 4.22 -1.18 -5.82
C GLN A 65 4.59 0.15 -5.16
N VAL A 66 5.72 0.18 -4.46
CA VAL A 66 6.24 1.43 -3.89
C VAL A 66 6.98 2.20 -4.99
N LEU A 67 6.52 3.41 -5.28
CA LEU A 67 7.02 4.25 -6.36
C LEU A 67 8.08 5.25 -5.89
N SER A 68 7.96 5.72 -4.65
CA SER A 68 8.88 6.68 -4.05
C SER A 68 8.94 6.52 -2.52
N ASN A 69 9.95 7.14 -1.90
CA ASN A 69 10.04 7.31 -0.46
C ASN A 69 10.23 8.79 -0.11
N TRP A 70 10.34 9.11 1.18
CA TRP A 70 10.53 10.48 1.68
C TRP A 70 11.99 10.97 1.66
N GLY A 71 12.84 10.40 0.80
CA GLY A 71 14.17 10.91 0.49
C GLY A 71 15.34 10.11 1.04
N HIS A 72 15.11 8.92 1.61
CA HIS A 72 16.21 8.04 2.00
C HIS A 72 16.87 7.44 0.75
N GLN A 73 18.18 7.65 0.59
CA GLN A 73 18.87 7.37 -0.67
C GLN A 73 19.13 5.88 -0.94
N GLU A 74 19.18 5.07 0.11
CA GLU A 74 19.63 3.67 -0.01
C GLU A 74 18.50 2.65 0.02
N TYR A 75 17.39 2.95 0.69
CA TYR A 75 16.37 1.96 0.98
C TYR A 75 15.03 2.59 1.36
N THR A 76 13.98 1.75 1.31
CA THR A 76 12.64 2.05 1.80
C THR A 76 12.23 0.98 2.80
N CYS A 77 11.64 1.40 3.92
CA CYS A 77 11.20 0.50 4.99
C CYS A 77 9.66 0.43 5.04
N MET A 78 9.09 -0.76 4.83
CA MET A 78 7.66 -0.99 4.99
C MET A 78 7.40 -1.77 6.28
N TYR A 79 6.61 -1.19 7.20
CA TYR A 79 6.33 -1.81 8.50
C TYR A 79 5.18 -2.81 8.46
N ARG A 80 4.00 -2.37 7.99
CA ARG A 80 2.81 -3.21 7.94
C ARG A 80 1.85 -2.70 6.89
N PHE A 81 1.46 -3.60 5.99
CA PHE A 81 0.37 -3.38 5.05
C PHE A 81 -0.85 -4.21 5.51
N ARG A 82 -2.05 -3.66 5.41
CA ARG A 82 -3.30 -4.34 5.76
C ARG A 82 -4.26 -4.20 4.58
N VAL A 83 -4.90 -5.30 4.22
CA VAL A 83 -5.94 -5.33 3.20
C VAL A 83 -7.27 -5.60 3.90
N HIS A 84 -8.26 -4.79 3.56
CA HIS A 84 -9.62 -4.90 4.08
C HIS A 84 -10.57 -5.08 2.89
N GLY A 85 -11.58 -5.92 3.05
CA GLY A 85 -12.57 -6.17 2.02
C GLY A 85 -13.65 -7.11 2.52
N THR A 86 -14.71 -7.26 1.72
CA THR A 86 -15.77 -8.22 1.99
C THR A 86 -15.44 -9.52 1.27
N PRO A 87 -15.42 -10.67 1.97
CA PRO A 87 -15.28 -11.97 1.31
C PRO A 87 -16.41 -12.19 0.31
N ARG A 88 -16.12 -12.88 -0.81
CA ARG A 88 -17.18 -13.37 -1.69
C ARG A 88 -17.96 -14.44 -0.93
N ASP A 89 -19.29 -14.29 -0.84
CA ASP A 89 -20.13 -15.36 -0.30
C ASP A 89 -20.01 -16.59 -1.20
N VAL A 90 -19.54 -17.71 -0.64
CA VAL A 90 -19.27 -18.95 -1.38
C VAL A 90 -20.55 -19.80 -1.60
N TRP A 91 -21.73 -19.18 -1.51
CA TRP A 91 -23.04 -19.86 -1.52
C TRP A 91 -23.93 -19.52 -2.73
N THR A 92 -23.34 -19.18 -3.86
CA THR A 92 -24.01 -19.07 -5.18
C THR A 92 -23.13 -19.69 -6.24
#